data_AF-A0A1G1NFR3-F1
#
_entry.id   AF-A0A1G1NFR3-F1
#
_cell.length_a   1.000
_cell.length_b   1.000
_cell.length_c   1.000
_cell.angle_alpha   90.00
_cell.angle_beta   90.00
_cell.angle_gamma   90.00
#
_symmetry.space_group_name_H-M   'P 1'
#
loop_
_entity.id
_entity.type
_entity.pdbx_description
1 polymer ?
#
loop_
_entity_poly.entity_id
_entity_poly.type
_entity_poly.pdbx_seq_one_letter_code
_entity_poly.pdbx_strand_id
1 'polypeptide(L)'
;MGKRIGLALLCAALLAVPMTASAASSWADGTTYGDKATGKLKYGLTNTLLGWTSLFRTPMKASQSGENVLVGIGKGVWNAVGQTVGGAAHAVTFPIPQIDIPLPEGGTDVLSGS
;
A
#
# COMPACT_ATOMS: atom_id res chain seq x y z
N MET A 1 10.16 15.89 -29.76
CA MET A 1 9.13 16.47 -28.85
C MET A 1 8.25 15.43 -28.15
N GLY A 2 7.91 14.30 -28.80
CA GLY A 2 6.99 13.28 -28.24
C GLY A 2 7.41 12.59 -26.93
N LYS A 3 8.71 12.38 -26.68
CA LYS A 3 9.17 11.71 -25.44
C LYS A 3 8.94 12.53 -24.16
N ARG A 4 9.05 13.87 -24.26
CA ARG A 4 8.83 14.78 -23.12
C ARG A 4 7.34 14.96 -22.81
N ILE A 5 6.51 14.95 -23.86
CA ILE A 5 5.05 14.98 -23.75
C ILE A 5 4.54 13.65 -23.17
N GLY A 6 5.09 12.52 -23.62
CA GLY A 6 4.77 11.20 -23.03
C GLY A 6 5.14 11.09 -21.55
N LEU A 7 6.31 11.61 -21.16
CA LEU A 7 6.73 11.65 -19.76
C LEU A 7 5.85 12.58 -18.92
N ALA A 8 5.49 13.75 -19.45
CA ALA A 8 4.60 14.70 -18.77
C ALA A 8 3.18 14.13 -18.60
N LEU A 9 2.66 13.40 -19.59
CA LEU A 9 1.37 12.71 -19.51
C LEU A 9 1.41 11.53 -18.53
N LEU A 10 2.52 10.80 -18.47
CA LEU A 10 2.72 9.75 -17.46
C LEU A 10 2.77 10.33 -16.04
N CYS A 11 3.48 11.46 -15.84
CA CYS A 11 3.51 12.16 -14.56
C CYS A 11 2.14 12.76 -14.19
N ALA A 12 1.41 13.34 -15.14
CA ALA A 12 0.06 13.87 -14.89
C ALA A 12 -0.94 12.75 -14.56
N ALA A 13 -0.83 11.59 -15.19
CA ALA A 13 -1.64 10.41 -14.87
C ALA A 13 -1.31 9.84 -13.48
N LEU A 14 -0.03 9.86 -13.08
CA LEU A 14 0.41 9.49 -11.72
C LEU A 14 -0.10 10.47 -10.64
N LEU A 15 -0.27 11.75 -10.97
CA LEU A 15 -0.81 12.78 -10.08
C LEU A 15 -2.34 12.80 -10.00
N ALA A 16 -3.03 12.27 -11.02
CA ALA A 16 -4.48 12.15 -11.09
C ALA A 16 -5.01 10.83 -10.51
N VAL A 17 -4.15 9.95 -9.99
CA VAL A 17 -4.58 8.80 -9.19
C VAL A 17 -5.33 9.39 -7.99
N PRO A 18 -6.63 9.06 -7.79
CA PRO A 18 -7.34 9.51 -6.62
C PRO A 18 -6.50 9.12 -5.40
N MET A 19 -6.26 10.07 -4.50
CA MET A 19 -5.82 9.76 -3.14
C MET A 19 -6.96 8.98 -2.50
N THR A 20 -7.08 7.70 -2.85
CA THR A 20 -8.00 6.76 -2.23
C THR A 20 -7.72 6.88 -0.74
N ALA A 21 -8.76 7.24 0.02
CA ALA A 21 -8.71 7.50 1.46
C ALA A 21 -7.69 6.58 2.11
N SER A 22 -6.53 7.15 2.44
CA SER A 22 -5.45 6.42 3.07
C SER A 22 -5.94 6.08 4.47
N ALA A 23 -6.25 4.80 4.70
CA ALA A 23 -6.56 4.33 6.05
C ALA A 23 -5.34 4.59 6.93
N ALA A 24 -5.58 5.08 8.15
CA ALA A 24 -4.53 5.24 9.16
C ALA A 24 -3.81 3.89 9.33
N SER A 25 -2.49 3.94 9.42
CA SER A 25 -1.70 2.73 9.54
C SER A 25 -1.99 2.03 10.88
N SER A 26 -2.31 0.74 10.85
CA SER A 26 -2.76 -0.01 12.05
C SER A 26 -1.71 -0.16 13.13
N TRP A 27 -0.44 0.17 12.85
CA TRP A 27 0.62 0.16 13.85
C TRP A 27 0.60 1.39 14.78
N ALA A 28 -0.10 2.46 14.41
CA ALA A 28 -0.08 3.73 15.13
C ALA A 28 -0.82 3.68 16.50
N ASP A 29 -1.59 2.62 16.74
CA ASP A 29 -2.43 2.44 17.94
C ASP A 29 -1.65 2.14 19.24
N GLY A 30 -0.33 1.88 19.14
CA GLY A 30 0.52 1.62 20.31
C GLY A 30 0.58 2.81 21.29
N THR A 31 0.60 2.53 22.60
CA THR A 31 0.61 3.59 23.63
C THR A 31 2.02 4.06 24.01
N THR A 32 3.03 3.17 23.92
CA THR A 32 4.43 3.52 24.19
C THR A 32 5.26 3.64 22.90
N TYR A 33 6.43 4.28 22.99
CA TYR A 33 7.36 4.35 21.85
C TYR A 33 7.77 2.94 21.36
N GLY A 34 8.06 2.02 22.29
CA GLY A 34 8.45 0.65 21.96
C GLY A 34 7.35 -0.11 21.22
N ASP A 35 6.10 0.07 21.64
CA ASP A 35 4.93 -0.52 20.97
C ASP A 35 4.78 0.03 19.55
N LYS A 36 4.91 1.35 19.38
CA LYS A 36 4.84 2.00 18.06
C LYS A 36 5.97 1.57 17.14
N ALA A 37 7.22 1.56 17.62
CA ALA A 37 8.38 1.15 16.83
C ALA A 37 8.28 -0.32 16.40
N THR A 38 7.88 -1.20 17.31
CA THR A 38 7.69 -2.63 17.03
C THR A 38 6.51 -2.85 16.09
N GLY A 39 5.39 -2.16 16.32
CA GLY A 39 4.22 -2.18 15.44
C GLY A 39 4.59 -1.75 14.02
N LYS A 40 5.30 -0.62 13.88
CA LYS A 40 5.75 -0.08 12.60
C LYS A 40 6.69 -1.02 11.86
N LEU A 41 7.61 -1.66 12.59
CA LEU A 41 8.50 -2.66 12.02
C LEU A 41 7.74 -3.89 11.51
N LYS A 42 6.83 -4.44 12.32
CA LYS A 42 5.98 -5.58 11.92
C LYS A 42 5.12 -5.23 10.71
N TYR A 43 4.47 -4.08 10.74
CA TYR A 43 3.68 -3.56 9.63
C TYR A 43 4.53 -3.40 8.37
N GLY A 44 5.70 -2.77 8.49
CA GLY A 44 6.63 -2.59 7.38
C GLY A 44 7.10 -3.91 6.77
N LEU A 45 7.57 -4.85 7.60
CA LEU A 45 8.01 -6.17 7.14
C LEU A 45 6.88 -6.96 6.47
N THR A 46 5.68 -6.95 7.05
CA THR A 46 4.51 -7.63 6.49
C THR A 46 4.20 -7.11 5.09
N ASN A 47 4.10 -5.80 4.95
CA ASN A 47 3.80 -5.15 3.68
C ASN A 47 4.93 -5.30 2.66
N THR A 48 6.19 -5.28 3.10
CA THR A 48 7.36 -5.52 2.23
C THR A 48 7.34 -6.95 1.66
N LEU A 49 7.12 -7.94 2.53
CA LEU A 49 7.25 -9.35 2.15
C LEU A 49 6.01 -9.87 1.43
N LEU A 50 4.83 -9.31 1.73
CA LEU A 50 3.54 -9.87 1.30
C LEU A 50 2.71 -8.90 0.46
N GLY A 51 3.15 -7.65 0.26
CA GLY A 51 2.47 -6.66 -0.58
C GLY A 51 2.20 -7.14 -2.00
N TRP A 52 3.13 -7.88 -2.59
CA TRP A 52 2.99 -8.46 -3.94
C TRP A 52 1.76 -9.36 -4.11
N THR A 53 1.24 -9.96 -3.04
CA THR A 53 0.06 -10.84 -3.09
C THR A 53 -1.20 -10.10 -3.56
N SER A 54 -1.22 -8.76 -3.48
CA SER A 54 -2.30 -7.92 -3.98
C SER A 54 -2.49 -8.02 -5.50
N LEU A 55 -1.47 -8.49 -6.24
CA LEU A 55 -1.60 -8.86 -7.67
C LEU A 55 -2.69 -9.92 -7.93
N PHE A 56 -2.95 -10.78 -6.94
CA PHE A 56 -3.93 -11.86 -7.04
C PHE A 56 -5.15 -11.60 -6.17
N ARG A 57 -4.95 -11.09 -4.94
CA ARG A 57 -6.05 -10.82 -4.01
C ARG A 57 -7.00 -9.75 -4.52
N THR A 58 -6.49 -8.63 -5.06
CA THR A 58 -7.35 -7.52 -5.48
C THR A 58 -8.22 -7.85 -6.71
N PRO A 59 -7.70 -8.50 -7.78
CA PRO A 59 -8.55 -8.93 -8.89
C PRO A 59 -9.57 -10.00 -8.48
N MET A 60 -9.18 -10.92 -7.59
CA MET A 60 -10.08 -11.94 -7.06
C MET A 60 -11.22 -11.31 -6.25
N LYS A 61 -10.91 -10.35 -5.36
CA LYS A 61 -11.94 -9.56 -4.64
C LYS A 61 -12.86 -8.85 -5.63
N ALA A 62 -12.32 -8.16 -6.63
CA ALA A 62 -13.12 -7.48 -7.66
C ALA A 62 -14.08 -8.45 -8.39
N SER A 63 -13.60 -9.64 -8.77
CA SER A 63 -14.43 -10.67 -9.39
C SER A 63 -15.55 -11.17 -8.48
N GLN A 64 -15.28 -11.35 -7.18
CA GLN A 64 -16.28 -11.83 -6.21
C GLN A 64 -17.32 -10.76 -5.87
N SER A 65 -16.93 -9.49 -5.89
CA SER A 65 -17.81 -8.35 -5.61
C SER A 65 -18.64 -7.89 -6.81
N GLY A 66 -18.50 -8.54 -7.98
CA GLY A 66 -19.15 -8.13 -9.22
C GLY A 66 -18.57 -6.84 -9.83
N GLU A 67 -17.39 -6.41 -9.39
CA GLU A 67 -16.67 -5.28 -9.96
C GLU A 67 -15.96 -5.70 -11.27
N ASN A 68 -15.63 -4.72 -12.11
CA ASN A 68 -14.88 -4.97 -13.33
C ASN A 68 -13.48 -5.55 -13.01
N VAL A 69 -13.23 -6.79 -13.46
CA VAL A 69 -11.97 -7.52 -13.23
C VAL A 69 -10.76 -6.76 -13.80
N LEU A 70 -10.88 -6.05 -14.92
CA LEU A 70 -9.78 -5.26 -15.48
C LEU A 70 -9.40 -4.09 -14.55
N VAL A 71 -10.40 -3.46 -13.92
CA VAL A 71 -10.16 -2.44 -12.88
C VAL A 71 -9.50 -3.08 -11.67
N GLY A 72 -9.94 -4.28 -11.28
CA GLY A 72 -9.32 -5.07 -10.22
C GLY A 72 -7.85 -5.41 -10.48
N ILE A 73 -7.48 -5.75 -11.72
CA ILE A 73 -6.08 -5.97 -12.14
C ILE A 73 -5.25 -4.69 -11.99
N GLY A 74 -5.75 -3.57 -12.50
CA GLY A 74 -5.07 -2.28 -12.36
C GLY A 74 -4.83 -1.90 -10.89
N LYS A 75 -5.88 -2.03 -10.05
CA LYS A 75 -5.78 -1.82 -8.61
C LYS A 75 -4.80 -2.79 -7.95
N GLY A 76 -4.81 -4.06 -8.33
CA GLY A 76 -3.90 -5.07 -7.79
C GLY A 76 -2.43 -4.76 -8.04
N VAL A 77 -2.08 -4.30 -9.24
CA VAL A 77 -0.72 -3.84 -9.56
C VAL A 77 -0.35 -2.61 -8.72
N TRP A 78 -1.23 -1.61 -8.65
CA TRP A 78 -1.00 -0.41 -7.84
C TRP A 78 -0.78 -0.74 -6.37
N ASN A 79 -1.67 -1.56 -5.79
CA ASN A 79 -1.59 -1.99 -4.40
C ASN A 79 -0.33 -2.82 -4.14
N ALA A 80 0.05 -3.71 -5.04
CA ALA A 80 1.25 -4.52 -4.89
C ALA A 80 2.52 -3.67 -4.79
N VAL A 81 2.65 -2.67 -5.67
CA VAL A 81 3.78 -1.73 -5.64
C VAL A 81 3.72 -0.86 -4.39
N GLY A 82 2.59 -0.23 -4.11
CA GLY A 82 2.44 0.69 -2.99
C GLY A 82 2.62 0.03 -1.62
N GLN A 83 2.06 -1.17 -1.42
CA GLN A 83 2.23 -1.93 -0.18
C GLN A 83 3.68 -2.42 -0.02
N THR A 84 4.31 -2.94 -1.08
CA THR A 84 5.70 -3.43 -0.99
C THR A 84 6.68 -2.31 -0.70
N VAL A 85 6.62 -1.21 -1.49
CA VAL A 85 7.55 -0.08 -1.36
C VAL A 85 7.29 0.69 -0.08
N GLY A 86 6.02 0.99 0.23
CA GLY A 86 5.67 1.69 1.46
C GLY A 86 5.93 0.84 2.70
N GLY A 87 5.75 -0.49 2.62
CA GLY A 87 6.19 -1.43 3.65
C GLY A 87 7.69 -1.34 3.92
N ALA A 88 8.51 -1.31 2.86
CA ALA A 88 9.95 -1.18 3.02
C ALA A 88 10.33 0.16 3.67
N ALA A 89 9.65 1.23 3.27
CA ALA A 89 9.85 2.54 3.86
C ALA A 89 9.45 2.58 5.35
N HIS A 90 8.36 1.92 5.74
CA HIS A 90 7.99 1.71 7.15
C HIS A 90 9.04 0.91 7.92
N ALA A 91 9.55 -0.18 7.32
CA ALA A 91 10.57 -1.03 7.93
C ALA A 91 11.91 -0.31 8.12
N VAL A 92 12.29 0.62 7.25
CA VAL A 92 13.51 1.43 7.41
C VAL A 92 13.30 2.58 8.40
N THR A 93 12.12 3.20 8.38
CA THR A 93 11.78 4.33 9.25
C THR A 93 11.18 3.90 10.59
N PHE A 94 11.22 2.61 10.93
CA PHE A 94 10.63 2.06 12.16
C PHE A 94 11.13 2.72 13.47
N PRO A 95 12.38 3.19 13.61
CA PRO A 95 12.83 3.86 14.82
C PRO A 95 12.25 5.28 14.96
N ILE A 96 11.63 5.80 13.90
CA ILE A 96 11.01 7.12 13.86
C ILE A 96 9.49 6.93 13.66
N PRO A 97 8.74 6.60 14.73
CA PRO A 97 7.29 6.34 14.67
C PRO A 97 6.43 7.58 14.40
N GLN A 98 7.02 8.75 14.17
CA GLN A 98 6.30 9.96 13.76
C GLN A 98 6.08 10.02 12.24
N ILE A 99 6.87 9.28 11.47
CA ILE A 99 6.74 9.21 10.02
C ILE A 99 5.70 8.14 9.71
N ASP A 100 4.53 8.53 9.21
CA ASP A 100 3.56 7.59 8.65
C ASP A 100 3.51 7.73 7.13
N ILE A 101 3.58 6.58 6.45
CA ILE A 101 3.50 6.48 5.00
C ILE A 101 2.22 5.72 4.69
N PRO A 102 1.17 6.40 4.22
CA PRO A 102 -0.11 5.75 3.96
C PRO A 102 0.05 4.68 2.88
N LEU A 103 -0.42 3.46 3.17
CA LEU A 103 -0.42 2.36 2.21
C LEU A 103 -1.79 2.21 1.53
N PRO A 104 -1.83 1.78 0.26
CA PRO A 104 -3.08 1.46 -0.42
C PRO A 104 -3.88 0.41 0.36
N GLU A 105 -5.19 0.65 0.51
CA GLU A 105 -6.12 -0.21 1.26
C GLU A 105 -5.74 -0.44 2.73
N GLY A 106 -4.86 0.39 3.31
CA GLY A 106 -4.38 0.22 4.69
C GLY A 106 -3.26 -0.82 4.85
N GLY A 107 -2.80 -1.43 3.75
CA GLY A 107 -1.72 -2.41 3.74
C GLY A 107 -2.17 -3.82 3.39
N THR A 108 -1.25 -4.76 3.53
CA THR A 108 -1.48 -6.17 3.26
C THR A 108 -2.26 -6.80 4.40
N ASP A 109 -3.53 -7.12 4.16
CA ASP A 109 -4.30 -7.99 5.07
C ASP A 109 -3.79 -9.44 5.01
N VAL A 110 -2.94 -9.80 5.96
CA VAL A 110 -2.48 -11.18 6.18
C VAL A 110 -3.10 -11.78 7.45
N LEU A 111 -3.68 -10.93 8.32
CA LEU A 111 -4.06 -11.27 9.69
C LEU A 111 -5.58 -11.27 9.96
N SER A 112 -6.44 -11.17 8.95
CA SER A 112 -7.91 -11.24 9.18
C SER A 112 -8.42 -12.69 9.30
N GLY A 113 -7.61 -13.56 9.91
CA GLY A 113 -7.88 -14.98 10.14
C GLY A 113 -7.40 -15.39 11.53
N SER A 114 -7.94 -14.75 12.57
CA SER A 114 -7.89 -15.19 13.97
C SER A 114 -8.98 -14.50 14.76
#